data_AF-A0A2D6X159-F1
#
_entry.id   AF-A0A2D6X159-F1
#
_cell.length_a   1.000
_cell.length_b   1.000
_cell.length_c   1.000
_cell.angle_alpha   90.00
_cell.angle_beta   90.00
_cell.angle_gamma   90.00
#
_symmetry.space_group_name_H-M   'P 1'
#
loop_
_entity.id
_entity.type
_entity.pdbx_description
1 polymer ?
#
loop_
_entity_poly.entity_id
_entity_poly.type
_entity_poly.pdbx_seq_one_letter_code
_entity_poly.pdbx_strand_id
1 'polypeptide(L)'
;MAQQERNVSNIIVNGATVALSAGGTVDTLNAGEVGVFSPDGVRVLTATAPALTSFFLARGGTAVVGAANGYQITDLINVADMTPATSAQFPVAAVEQQDSIGYNGTSGSIEVINNNLYMASLYIQEYLTSSTDGRTIKHFQYKSDATATQAEIAIGLTGSGIQNFSKEAEQYIIFSAYCNSAVTAANDFVNDITVTRGSKVVSVATAVTWGPLPLTLAVGDFVRMGSNGAGTALTDDVYRVTAVDTVNLNFTVDRPVQIASQVLAQASSDAEVITAALGAAADWGVDLQGQALEFQIGKLFYKKARWETVLKDFGTTNSAREANALDGRGVGQDMAQMEWFLDGNEGETYRMGEPAIYPFTGTINAALLYTTYSISFQDRSLVGFENNISPKLLQIAIPSAVNGSGSPANAVTGTGNSLTAVLNAIPGITGVTLT
;
A
#
# COMPACT_ATOMS: atom_id res chain seq x y z
N MET A 1 3.82 -11.06 47.79
CA MET A 1 3.65 -9.93 46.87
C MET A 1 4.14 -10.44 45.52
N ALA A 2 3.23 -10.88 44.65
CA ALA A 2 3.61 -11.51 43.38
C ALA A 2 4.28 -10.45 42.49
N GLN A 3 5.57 -10.61 42.22
CA GLN A 3 6.21 -9.86 41.15
C GLN A 3 5.53 -10.30 39.86
N GLN A 4 4.74 -9.39 39.30
CA GLN A 4 4.13 -9.55 37.99
C GLN A 4 5.26 -9.81 36.99
N GLU A 5 5.32 -11.03 36.47
CA GLU A 5 6.25 -11.45 35.42
C GLU A 5 6.13 -10.45 34.26
N ARG A 6 7.20 -9.67 34.03
CA ARG A 6 7.21 -8.66 32.97
C ARG A 6 7.61 -9.33 31.67
N ASN A 7 6.65 -9.96 30.99
CA ASN A 7 6.81 -10.25 29.56
C ASN A 7 6.86 -8.90 28.84
N VAL A 8 8.04 -8.46 28.43
CA VAL A 8 8.26 -7.16 27.79
C VAL A 8 8.55 -7.37 26.31
N SER A 9 7.79 -6.68 25.47
CA SER A 9 8.08 -6.50 24.06
C SER A 9 8.58 -5.07 23.87
N ASN A 10 9.73 -4.91 23.22
CA ASN A 10 10.31 -3.61 22.90
C ASN A 10 10.52 -3.50 21.40
N ILE A 11 10.40 -2.29 20.85
CA ILE A 11 10.80 -1.98 19.48
C ILE A 11 11.90 -0.93 19.48
N ILE A 12 12.92 -1.13 18.65
CA ILE A 12 13.89 -0.11 18.30
C ILE A 12 13.77 0.20 16.82
N VAL A 13 13.56 1.48 16.53
CA VAL A 13 13.43 2.00 15.18
C VAL A 13 14.71 2.71 14.82
N ASN A 14 15.33 2.28 13.72
CA ASN A 14 16.42 3.04 13.14
C ASN A 14 15.85 4.15 12.26
N GLY A 15 15.73 5.36 12.83
CA GLY A 15 15.16 6.52 12.16
C GLY A 15 16.15 7.31 11.31
N ALA A 16 17.46 7.04 11.45
CA ALA A 16 18.49 7.74 10.69
C ALA A 16 18.65 7.13 9.29
N THR A 17 18.65 7.98 8.26
CA THR A 17 19.21 7.68 6.93
C THR A 17 20.71 8.00 6.85
N VAL A 18 21.33 8.29 8.00
CA VAL A 18 22.70 8.76 8.11
C VAL A 18 23.65 7.57 8.19
N ALA A 19 24.78 7.67 7.49
CA ALA A 19 25.85 6.68 7.57
C ALA A 19 26.25 6.46 9.03
N LEU A 20 26.32 5.19 9.43
CA LEU A 20 26.74 4.78 10.75
C LEU A 20 28.14 5.35 11.10
N SER A 21 28.34 5.71 12.37
CA SER A 21 29.66 6.11 12.89
C SER A 21 30.64 4.92 12.87
N ALA A 22 31.84 5.08 12.31
CA ALA A 22 32.83 3.99 12.29
C ALA A 22 33.48 3.82 13.68
N GLY A 23 33.00 2.87 14.47
CA GLY A 23 33.47 2.66 15.86
C GLY A 23 32.92 3.70 16.85
N GLY A 24 33.41 3.68 18.09
CA GLY A 24 33.01 4.62 19.15
C GLY A 24 32.25 3.99 20.32
N THR A 25 31.84 4.84 21.27
CA THR A 25 30.98 4.49 22.41
C THR A 25 29.55 4.93 22.15
N VAL A 26 28.61 4.53 23.01
CA VAL A 26 27.18 4.90 22.91
C VAL A 26 26.97 6.43 22.77
N ASP A 27 27.83 7.23 23.41
CA ASP A 27 27.74 8.70 23.40
C ASP A 27 28.01 9.34 22.02
N THR A 28 28.56 8.56 21.08
CA THR A 28 28.89 9.02 19.72
C THR A 28 27.78 8.78 18.71
N LEU A 29 26.65 8.20 19.13
CA LEU A 29 25.50 7.98 18.26
C LEU A 29 24.86 9.30 17.83
N ASN A 30 24.62 9.43 16.53
CA ASN A 30 23.80 10.52 16.01
C ASN A 30 22.33 10.32 16.40
N ALA A 31 21.55 11.39 16.39
CA ALA A 31 20.11 11.32 16.63
C ALA A 31 19.45 10.37 15.60
N GLY A 32 18.68 9.40 16.09
CA GLY A 32 18.03 8.36 15.30
C GLY A 32 18.92 7.18 14.89
N GLU A 33 20.24 7.25 15.12
CA GLU A 33 21.19 6.17 14.76
C GLU A 33 21.07 5.01 15.74
N VAL A 34 20.98 3.79 15.20
CA VAL A 34 21.01 2.55 16.00
C VAL A 34 22.34 1.83 15.83
N GLY A 35 22.95 1.43 16.95
CA GLY A 35 24.16 0.62 16.98
C GLY A 35 24.00 -0.61 17.88
N VAL A 36 24.81 -1.63 17.60
CA VAL A 36 25.02 -2.77 18.50
C VAL A 36 26.29 -2.50 19.31
N PHE A 37 26.23 -2.74 20.62
CA PHE A 37 27.32 -2.47 21.55
C PHE A 37 27.63 -3.69 22.41
N SER A 38 28.92 -3.86 22.73
CA SER A 38 29.36 -4.83 23.73
C SER A 38 28.94 -4.39 25.14
N PRO A 39 28.99 -5.27 26.17
CA PRO A 39 28.70 -4.89 27.56
C PRO A 39 29.55 -3.72 28.07
N ASP A 40 30.75 -3.55 27.51
CA ASP A 40 31.68 -2.47 27.84
C ASP A 40 31.31 -1.13 27.16
N GLY A 41 30.20 -1.09 26.41
CA GLY A 41 29.72 0.12 25.73
C GLY A 41 30.46 0.45 24.44
N VAL A 42 31.24 -0.49 23.88
CA VAL A 42 32.00 -0.32 22.63
C VAL A 42 31.17 -0.80 21.45
N ARG A 43 31.11 0.00 20.38
CA ARG A 43 30.37 -0.35 19.16
C ARG A 43 30.92 -1.61 18.50
N VAL A 44 30.02 -2.53 18.19
CA VAL A 44 30.31 -3.80 17.53
C VAL A 44 30.36 -3.59 16.03
N LEU A 45 31.39 -4.15 15.38
CA LEU A 45 31.55 -4.16 13.93
C LEU A 45 31.29 -5.56 13.38
N THR A 46 31.06 -5.67 12.07
CA THR A 46 30.71 -6.96 11.45
C THR A 46 31.80 -8.03 11.67
N ALA A 47 33.07 -7.61 11.72
CA ALA A 47 34.20 -8.52 11.98
C ALA A 47 34.27 -9.03 13.44
N THR A 48 33.73 -8.28 14.41
CA THR A 48 33.78 -8.64 15.84
C THR A 48 32.49 -9.27 16.35
N ALA A 49 31.38 -9.09 15.63
CA ALA A 49 30.08 -9.66 15.97
C ALA A 49 30.06 -11.20 16.16
N PRO A 50 30.79 -12.02 15.37
CA PRO A 50 30.79 -13.49 15.53
C PRO A 50 31.34 -13.99 16.87
N ALA A 51 32.13 -13.17 17.57
CA ALA A 51 32.75 -13.52 18.84
C ALA A 51 31.96 -13.03 20.06
N LEU A 52 30.81 -12.37 19.86
CA LEU A 52 30.02 -11.84 20.96
C LEU A 52 29.35 -12.94 21.78
N THR A 53 29.44 -12.80 23.11
CA THR A 53 28.70 -13.61 24.08
C THR A 53 27.47 -12.87 24.61
N SER A 54 27.52 -11.54 24.65
CA SER A 54 26.41 -10.67 25.02
C SER A 54 26.54 -9.30 24.35
N PHE A 55 25.41 -8.62 24.17
CA PHE A 55 25.34 -7.31 23.53
C PHE A 55 24.07 -6.56 23.94
N PHE A 56 24.03 -5.26 23.69
CA PHE A 56 22.79 -4.48 23.75
C PHE A 56 22.70 -3.58 22.52
N LEU A 57 21.50 -3.09 22.23
CA LEU A 57 21.29 -2.06 21.21
C LEU A 57 21.08 -0.72 21.87
N ALA A 58 21.64 0.32 21.25
CA ALA A 58 21.37 1.69 21.63
C ALA A 58 20.93 2.51 20.42
N ARG A 59 19.94 3.37 20.64
CA ARG A 59 19.48 4.38 19.69
C ARG A 59 19.84 5.76 20.23
N GLY A 60 20.51 6.57 19.42
CA GLY A 60 20.72 7.99 19.72
C GLY A 60 19.41 8.75 19.70
N GLY A 61 19.10 9.49 20.75
CA GLY A 61 17.94 10.37 20.81
C GLY A 61 18.27 11.77 20.30
N THR A 62 17.22 12.57 20.09
CA THR A 62 17.37 14.01 19.86
C THR A 62 17.69 14.68 21.19
N ALA A 63 18.65 15.61 21.22
CA ALA A 63 18.97 16.37 22.42
C ALA A 63 17.70 17.05 22.96
N VAL A 64 17.28 16.66 24.17
CA VAL A 64 16.27 17.42 24.92
C VAL A 64 16.98 18.65 25.48
N VAL A 65 16.40 19.83 25.30
CA VAL A 65 16.98 21.11 25.74
C VAL A 65 17.43 20.99 27.21
N GLY A 66 18.75 20.99 27.44
CA GLY A 66 19.36 20.95 28.77
C GLY A 66 19.95 19.60 29.24
N ALA A 67 19.93 18.53 28.43
CA ALA A 67 20.59 17.26 28.74
C ALA A 67 21.55 16.80 27.63
N ALA A 68 22.63 16.12 28.00
CA ALA A 68 23.44 15.35 27.04
C ALA A 68 22.54 14.36 26.30
N ASN A 69 22.82 14.11 25.01
CA ASN A 69 22.03 13.26 24.10
C ASN A 69 21.39 12.08 24.85
N GLY A 70 20.06 12.09 24.98
CA GLY A 70 19.35 10.95 25.55
C GLY A 70 19.54 9.75 24.63
N TYR A 71 19.80 8.57 25.18
CA TYR A 71 19.85 7.33 24.40
C TYR A 71 18.80 6.35 24.92
N GLN A 72 18.19 5.61 24.00
CA GLN A 72 17.35 4.46 24.34
C GLN A 72 18.22 3.21 24.27
N ILE A 73 18.30 2.46 25.36
CA ILE A 73 19.12 1.25 25.48
C ILE A 73 18.20 0.05 25.75
N THR A 74 18.47 -1.08 25.08
CA THR A 74 17.82 -2.36 25.40
C THR A 74 18.46 -2.99 26.63
N ASP A 75 17.77 -3.99 27.18
CA ASP A 75 18.43 -4.92 28.12
C ASP A 75 19.65 -5.58 27.47
N LEU A 76 20.58 -6.04 28.32
CA LEU A 76 21.72 -6.82 27.89
C LEU A 76 21.25 -8.21 27.47
N ILE A 77 21.49 -8.57 26.21
CA ILE A 77 21.08 -9.84 25.61
C ILE A 77 22.26 -10.79 25.64
N ASN A 78 22.11 -11.93 26.30
CA ASN A 78 23.07 -13.03 26.22
C ASN A 78 22.75 -13.90 25.01
N VAL A 79 23.75 -14.15 24.16
CA VAL A 79 23.60 -14.97 22.95
C VAL A 79 23.16 -16.40 23.29
N ALA A 80 23.61 -16.93 24.42
CA ALA A 80 23.24 -18.28 24.88
C ALA A 80 21.77 -18.40 25.32
N ASP A 81 21.12 -17.29 25.69
CA ASP A 81 19.72 -17.26 26.14
C ASP A 81 18.75 -16.85 25.01
N MET A 82 19.27 -16.63 23.80
CA MET A 82 18.46 -16.39 22.61
C MET A 82 17.79 -17.68 22.17
N THR A 83 16.48 -17.61 21.91
CA THR A 83 15.78 -18.74 21.28
C THR A 83 16.13 -18.81 19.78
N PRO A 84 16.36 -20.00 19.22
CA PRO A 84 16.63 -20.20 17.80
C PRO A 84 15.35 -20.03 16.98
N ALA A 85 14.88 -18.78 16.86
CA ALA A 85 13.82 -18.34 15.95
C ALA A 85 13.98 -16.84 15.63
N THR A 86 15.20 -16.31 15.74
CA THR A 86 15.48 -14.92 15.36
C THR A 86 15.50 -14.85 13.83
N SER A 87 14.45 -14.25 13.25
CA SER A 87 14.33 -14.11 11.80
C SER A 87 14.45 -12.65 11.39
N ALA A 88 15.31 -12.41 10.40
CA ALA A 88 15.20 -11.21 9.57
C ALA A 88 14.02 -11.40 8.62
N GLN A 89 13.08 -10.46 8.62
CA GLN A 89 11.99 -10.45 7.66
C GLN A 89 12.18 -9.27 6.71
N PHE A 90 12.44 -9.60 5.44
CA PHE A 90 12.54 -8.60 4.39
C PHE A 90 11.17 -8.00 4.09
N PRO A 91 11.12 -6.71 3.75
CA PRO A 91 9.86 -6.07 3.46
C PRO A 91 9.26 -6.63 2.18
N VAL A 92 7.95 -6.80 2.19
CA VAL A 92 7.14 -7.13 1.00
C VAL A 92 6.16 -5.99 0.83
N ALA A 93 6.16 -5.38 -0.36
CA ALA A 93 5.22 -4.31 -0.66
C ALA A 93 3.78 -4.81 -0.53
N ALA A 94 2.90 -3.94 -0.07
CA ALA A 94 1.49 -4.24 -0.01
C ALA A 94 0.87 -4.20 -1.41
N VAL A 95 -0.16 -5.01 -1.63
CA VAL A 95 -0.85 -5.17 -2.91
C VAL A 95 -2.34 -4.97 -2.66
N GLU A 96 -3.00 -4.14 -3.47
CA GLU A 96 -4.46 -4.01 -3.44
C GLU A 96 -5.10 -5.21 -4.14
N GLN A 97 -6.28 -5.64 -3.67
CA GLN A 97 -7.04 -6.65 -4.39
C GLN A 97 -7.49 -6.09 -5.75
N GLN A 98 -7.56 -6.96 -6.76
CA GLN A 98 -8.12 -6.63 -8.06
C GLN A 98 -8.96 -7.82 -8.55
N ASP A 99 -10.22 -7.55 -8.86
CA ASP A 99 -11.16 -8.51 -9.44
C ASP A 99 -11.66 -7.96 -10.77
N SER A 100 -11.88 -8.82 -11.77
CA SER A 100 -12.40 -8.46 -13.09
C SER A 100 -13.70 -9.22 -13.38
N ILE A 101 -14.57 -8.66 -14.22
CA ILE A 101 -15.78 -9.29 -14.75
C ILE A 101 -15.77 -9.12 -16.27
N GLY A 102 -15.71 -10.22 -17.03
CA GLY A 102 -15.60 -10.18 -18.49
C GLY A 102 -14.16 -9.96 -18.96
N TYR A 103 -13.91 -8.94 -19.77
CA TYR A 103 -12.55 -8.63 -20.24
C TYR A 103 -11.65 -8.10 -19.10
N ASN A 104 -10.47 -8.71 -18.93
CA ASN A 104 -9.56 -8.40 -17.83
C ASN A 104 -8.27 -7.65 -18.25
N GLY A 105 -8.25 -7.05 -19.43
CA GLY A 105 -7.06 -6.40 -19.99
C GLY A 105 -6.19 -7.33 -20.84
N THR A 106 -6.45 -8.65 -20.83
CA THR A 106 -5.78 -9.63 -21.71
C THR A 106 -6.78 -10.48 -22.50
N SER A 107 -7.82 -10.99 -21.84
CA SER A 107 -8.81 -11.88 -22.45
C SER A 107 -10.16 -11.78 -21.74
N GLY A 108 -11.17 -12.49 -22.26
CA GLY A 108 -12.52 -12.51 -21.70
C GLY A 108 -13.44 -11.48 -22.36
N SER A 109 -14.73 -11.65 -22.12
CA SER A 109 -15.81 -10.83 -22.66
C SER A 109 -17.04 -10.97 -21.77
N ILE A 110 -17.97 -10.02 -21.82
CA ILE A 110 -19.27 -10.17 -21.17
C ILE A 110 -20.24 -10.83 -22.15
N GLU A 111 -20.93 -11.89 -21.71
CA GLU A 111 -22.01 -12.47 -22.48
C GLU A 111 -23.22 -11.53 -22.54
N VAL A 112 -23.67 -11.24 -23.76
CA VAL A 112 -24.80 -10.34 -24.00
C VAL A 112 -26.12 -11.12 -23.98
N ILE A 113 -26.86 -10.94 -22.89
CA ILE A 113 -28.23 -11.39 -22.69
C ILE A 113 -29.16 -10.17 -22.71
N ASN A 114 -30.06 -10.11 -23.69
CA ASN A 114 -31.03 -9.02 -23.83
C ASN A 114 -32.15 -9.09 -22.79
N ASN A 115 -32.71 -7.94 -22.40
CA ASN A 115 -33.77 -7.79 -21.40
C ASN A 115 -33.47 -8.46 -20.04
N ASN A 116 -32.18 -8.54 -19.69
CA ASN A 116 -31.70 -9.17 -18.48
C ASN A 116 -31.32 -8.14 -17.39
N LEU A 117 -31.30 -8.58 -16.13
CA LEU A 117 -30.77 -7.80 -15.01
C LEU A 117 -29.43 -8.41 -14.58
N TYR A 118 -28.33 -7.76 -14.96
CA TYR A 118 -27.00 -8.09 -14.47
C TYR A 118 -26.87 -7.57 -13.06
N MET A 119 -26.52 -8.44 -12.10
CA MET A 119 -26.30 -8.03 -10.71
C MET A 119 -25.02 -8.66 -10.17
N ALA A 120 -24.11 -7.81 -9.69
CA ALA A 120 -22.91 -8.23 -9.00
C ALA A 120 -22.99 -7.80 -7.53
N SER A 121 -22.58 -8.70 -6.64
CA SER A 121 -22.60 -8.51 -5.19
C SER A 121 -21.17 -8.57 -4.66
N LEU A 122 -20.79 -7.58 -3.87
CA LEU A 122 -19.50 -7.47 -3.22
C LEU A 122 -19.69 -7.72 -1.73
N TYR A 123 -19.09 -8.79 -1.24
CA TYR A 123 -19.01 -9.11 0.18
C TYR A 123 -17.72 -8.50 0.73
N ILE A 124 -17.80 -7.25 1.17
CA ILE A 124 -16.66 -6.49 1.67
C ILE A 124 -16.44 -6.87 3.13
N GLN A 125 -15.21 -7.21 3.48
CA GLN A 125 -14.86 -7.46 4.87
C GLN A 125 -14.67 -6.12 5.59
N GLU A 126 -15.45 -5.88 6.65
CA GLU A 126 -15.35 -4.67 7.45
C GLU A 126 -14.17 -4.79 8.41
N TYR A 127 -13.24 -3.85 8.32
CA TYR A 127 -12.03 -3.85 9.15
C TYR A 127 -11.92 -2.65 10.09
N LEU A 128 -12.81 -1.66 9.94
CA LEU A 128 -12.63 -0.33 10.53
C LEU A 128 -13.13 -0.19 11.96
N THR A 129 -14.16 -0.94 12.38
CA THR A 129 -14.81 -0.68 13.68
C THR A 129 -15.20 -1.96 14.42
N SER A 130 -14.25 -2.48 15.21
CA SER A 130 -14.46 -3.36 16.38
C SER A 130 -15.06 -4.76 16.14
N SER A 131 -14.37 -5.80 16.65
CA SER A 131 -14.85 -7.05 17.27
C SER A 131 -15.98 -7.90 16.64
N THR A 132 -16.58 -7.49 15.54
CA THR A 132 -17.58 -8.23 14.78
C THR A 132 -17.04 -8.36 13.37
N ASP A 133 -16.85 -9.59 12.90
CA ASP A 133 -16.47 -9.92 11.51
C ASP A 133 -17.65 -9.61 10.56
N GLY A 134 -18.07 -8.35 10.59
CA GLY A 134 -19.15 -7.80 9.79
C GLY A 134 -18.77 -7.87 8.33
N ARG A 135 -19.68 -8.40 7.51
CA ARG A 135 -19.57 -8.32 6.06
C ARG A 135 -20.53 -7.25 5.58
N THR A 136 -20.01 -6.19 5.00
CA THR A 136 -20.83 -5.21 4.31
C THR A 136 -21.08 -5.72 2.90
N ILE A 137 -22.35 -5.93 2.56
CA ILE A 137 -22.75 -6.37 1.23
C ILE A 137 -23.14 -5.14 0.42
N LYS A 138 -22.47 -4.93 -0.71
CA LYS A 138 -22.86 -3.92 -1.70
C LYS A 138 -23.28 -4.63 -2.98
N HIS A 139 -24.24 -4.04 -3.68
CA HIS A 139 -24.69 -4.53 -4.98
C HIS A 139 -24.51 -3.45 -6.02
N PHE A 140 -24.20 -3.83 -7.25
CA PHE A 140 -24.32 -2.97 -8.40
C PHE A 140 -24.99 -3.75 -9.52
N GLN A 141 -25.86 -3.08 -10.25
CA GLN A 141 -26.76 -3.75 -11.18
C GLN A 141 -27.01 -2.91 -12.42
N TYR A 142 -27.24 -3.58 -13.53
CA TYR A 142 -27.60 -2.96 -14.79
C TYR A 142 -28.69 -3.78 -15.48
N LYS A 143 -29.73 -3.10 -15.94
CA LYS A 143 -30.80 -3.72 -16.72
C LYS A 143 -30.59 -3.40 -18.19
N SER A 144 -30.26 -4.41 -18.98
CA SER A 144 -30.08 -4.30 -20.43
C SER A 144 -31.42 -4.20 -21.15
N ASP A 145 -31.41 -3.59 -22.35
CA ASP A 145 -32.59 -3.50 -23.20
C ASP A 145 -32.66 -4.67 -24.23
N ALA A 146 -33.48 -4.50 -25.28
CA ALA A 146 -33.69 -5.53 -26.30
C ALA A 146 -32.54 -5.64 -27.32
N THR A 147 -31.63 -4.66 -27.35
CA THR A 147 -30.53 -4.51 -28.32
C THR A 147 -29.21 -4.28 -27.59
N ALA A 148 -28.99 -5.05 -26.53
CA ALA A 148 -27.90 -4.81 -25.61
C ALA A 148 -26.53 -5.02 -26.28
N THR A 149 -25.53 -4.30 -25.78
CA THR A 149 -24.13 -4.43 -26.21
C THR A 149 -23.22 -4.67 -25.01
N GLN A 150 -22.05 -5.29 -25.22
CA GLN A 150 -21.09 -5.47 -24.13
C GLN A 150 -20.67 -4.12 -23.52
N ALA A 151 -20.48 -3.10 -24.37
CA ALA A 151 -20.12 -1.75 -23.95
C ALA A 151 -21.14 -1.15 -22.99
N GLU A 152 -22.44 -1.20 -23.32
CA GLU A 152 -23.47 -0.64 -22.43
C GLU A 152 -23.57 -1.38 -21.09
N ILE A 153 -23.36 -2.70 -21.08
CA ILE A 153 -23.43 -3.52 -19.87
C ILE A 153 -22.25 -3.18 -18.96
N ALA A 154 -21.02 -3.20 -19.48
CA ALA A 154 -19.82 -2.87 -18.71
C ALA A 154 -19.87 -1.44 -18.16
N ILE A 155 -20.21 -0.47 -19.01
CA ILE A 155 -20.32 0.93 -18.63
C ILE A 155 -21.45 1.15 -17.61
N GLY A 156 -22.60 0.51 -17.83
CA GLY A 156 -23.75 0.60 -16.93
C GLY A 156 -23.48 0.03 -15.55
N LEU A 157 -22.81 -1.14 -15.48
CA LEU A 157 -22.39 -1.76 -14.23
C LEU A 157 -21.36 -0.89 -13.48
N THR A 158 -20.34 -0.40 -14.19
CA THR A 158 -19.31 0.50 -13.65
C THR A 158 -19.95 1.77 -13.09
N GLY A 159 -20.86 2.40 -13.84
CA GLY A 159 -21.60 3.57 -13.40
C GLY A 159 -22.48 3.31 -12.17
N SER A 160 -23.15 2.15 -12.10
CA SER A 160 -23.91 1.74 -10.92
C SER A 160 -23.03 1.54 -9.69
N GLY A 161 -21.85 0.91 -9.85
CA GLY A 161 -20.85 0.74 -8.79
C GLY A 161 -20.38 2.08 -8.24
N ILE A 162 -19.94 3.00 -9.12
CA ILE A 162 -19.49 4.35 -8.76
C ILE A 162 -20.60 5.11 -8.02
N GLN A 163 -21.84 5.08 -8.50
CA GLN A 163 -22.94 5.81 -7.86
C GLN A 163 -23.29 5.27 -6.46
N ASN A 164 -23.15 3.96 -6.26
CA ASN A 164 -23.40 3.35 -4.96
C ASN A 164 -22.30 3.70 -3.97
N PHE A 165 -21.03 3.63 -4.38
CA PHE A 165 -19.89 3.97 -3.52
C PHE A 165 -19.72 5.48 -3.32
N SER A 166 -20.19 6.34 -4.22
CA SER A 166 -20.12 7.80 -4.04
C SER A 166 -20.98 8.32 -2.90
N LYS A 167 -21.89 7.51 -2.36
CA LYS A 167 -22.75 7.85 -1.20
C LYS A 167 -22.11 7.44 0.12
N GLU A 168 -21.07 6.62 0.07
CA GLU A 168 -20.35 6.17 1.25
C GLU A 168 -19.31 7.21 1.64
N ALA A 169 -19.06 7.36 2.94
CA ALA A 169 -17.99 8.23 3.43
C ALA A 169 -16.61 7.70 3.02
N GLU A 170 -16.47 6.38 2.96
CA GLU A 170 -15.24 5.70 2.60
C GLU A 170 -15.43 4.89 1.31
N GLN A 171 -14.52 5.11 0.36
CA GLN A 171 -14.53 4.45 -0.94
C GLN A 171 -13.46 3.37 -0.95
N TYR A 172 -13.88 2.11 -0.82
CA TYR A 172 -12.98 0.95 -0.74
C TYR A 172 -12.49 0.45 -2.10
N ILE A 173 -13.28 0.68 -3.15
CA ILE A 173 -13.12 0.05 -4.46
C ILE A 173 -13.31 1.12 -5.53
N ILE A 174 -12.39 1.13 -6.50
CA ILE A 174 -12.47 1.89 -7.73
C ILE A 174 -13.02 0.97 -8.81
N PHE A 175 -13.96 1.48 -9.60
CA PHE A 175 -14.58 0.74 -10.70
C PHE A 175 -14.15 1.36 -12.03
N SER A 176 -13.68 0.53 -12.95
CA SER A 176 -13.29 0.95 -14.29
C SER A 176 -13.88 0.02 -15.34
N ALA A 177 -14.13 0.55 -16.54
CA ALA A 177 -14.54 -0.27 -17.68
C ALA A 177 -13.36 -0.44 -18.63
N TYR A 178 -13.02 -1.68 -18.95
CA TYR A 178 -11.97 -2.04 -19.88
C TYR A 178 -12.55 -2.43 -21.23
N CYS A 179 -11.75 -2.20 -22.27
CA CYS A 179 -12.08 -2.50 -23.66
C CYS A 179 -10.84 -3.05 -24.34
N ASN A 180 -10.99 -4.13 -25.11
CA ASN A 180 -9.89 -4.80 -25.79
C ASN A 180 -9.45 -4.13 -27.11
N SER A 181 -10.08 -3.00 -27.50
CA SER A 181 -9.66 -2.25 -28.68
C SER A 181 -8.18 -1.90 -28.60
N ALA A 182 -7.39 -2.30 -29.60
CA ALA A 182 -5.95 -2.13 -29.58
C ALA A 182 -5.54 -0.65 -29.41
N VAL A 183 -4.60 -0.41 -28.50
CA VAL A 183 -4.01 0.93 -28.31
C VAL A 183 -3.36 1.38 -29.61
N THR A 184 -3.78 2.53 -30.13
CA THR A 184 -3.28 3.05 -31.39
C THR A 184 -2.90 4.52 -31.24
N ALA A 185 -1.60 4.85 -31.31
CA ALA A 185 -1.12 6.24 -31.23
C ALA A 185 -1.69 7.18 -32.31
N ALA A 186 -2.20 6.62 -33.42
CA ALA A 186 -2.92 7.39 -34.43
C ALA A 186 -4.30 7.87 -33.96
N ASN A 187 -4.75 7.50 -32.77
CA ASN A 187 -6.04 7.90 -32.20
C ASN A 187 -5.90 8.88 -31.03
N ASP A 188 -4.70 9.39 -30.77
CA ASP A 188 -4.45 10.29 -29.64
C ASP A 188 -5.12 11.65 -29.83
N PHE A 189 -5.42 12.33 -28.73
CA PHE A 189 -5.83 13.73 -28.79
C PHE A 189 -4.72 14.60 -29.37
N VAL A 190 -5.09 15.61 -30.18
CA VAL A 190 -4.13 16.58 -30.74
C VAL A 190 -3.67 17.60 -29.70
N ASN A 191 -4.42 17.75 -28.60
CA ASN A 191 -4.15 18.71 -27.53
C ASN A 191 -4.27 18.03 -26.17
N ASP A 192 -3.59 18.59 -25.18
CA ASP A 192 -3.69 18.15 -23.80
C ASP A 192 -5.15 18.20 -23.31
N ILE A 193 -5.53 17.18 -22.53
CA ILE A 193 -6.83 17.10 -21.88
C ILE A 193 -6.65 17.18 -20.36
N THR A 194 -7.49 17.96 -19.71
CA THR A 194 -7.51 18.11 -18.25
C THR A 194 -8.68 17.35 -17.69
N VAL A 195 -8.38 16.36 -16.85
CA VAL A 195 -9.37 15.53 -16.16
C VAL A 195 -9.38 15.87 -14.67
N THR A 196 -10.58 15.89 -14.10
CA THR A 196 -10.78 16.09 -12.65
C THR A 196 -11.53 14.88 -12.10
N ARG A 197 -10.94 14.19 -11.12
CA ARG A 197 -11.58 13.04 -10.47
C ARG A 197 -12.95 13.43 -9.93
N GLY A 198 -13.96 12.61 -10.20
CA GLY A 198 -15.35 12.84 -9.82
C GLY A 198 -16.13 13.81 -10.74
N SER A 199 -15.49 14.44 -11.72
CA SER A 199 -16.17 15.24 -12.74
C SER A 199 -16.64 14.35 -13.90
N LYS A 200 -17.74 14.74 -14.55
CA LYS A 200 -18.13 14.20 -15.87
C LYS A 200 -17.62 15.02 -17.04
N VAL A 201 -17.12 16.23 -16.78
CA VAL A 201 -16.65 17.17 -17.80
C VAL A 201 -15.14 17.11 -17.87
N VAL A 202 -14.63 16.88 -19.08
CA VAL A 202 -13.21 16.90 -19.43
C VAL A 202 -12.93 18.11 -20.28
N SER A 203 -11.91 18.88 -19.91
CA SER A 203 -11.53 20.11 -20.64
C SER A 203 -10.38 19.80 -21.60
N VAL A 204 -10.31 20.52 -22.71
CA VAL A 204 -9.27 20.37 -23.74
C VAL A 204 -8.58 21.71 -23.95
N ALA A 205 -7.26 21.72 -24.13
CA ALA A 205 -6.48 22.95 -24.12
C ALA A 205 -6.77 23.90 -25.30
N THR A 206 -7.07 23.39 -26.50
CA THR A 206 -7.18 24.24 -27.70
C THR A 206 -8.29 23.84 -28.67
N ALA A 207 -8.44 22.55 -28.97
CA ALA A 207 -9.51 22.04 -29.82
C ALA A 207 -9.85 20.59 -29.46
N VAL A 208 -11.14 20.23 -29.48
CA VAL A 208 -11.62 18.87 -29.21
C VAL A 208 -11.43 17.99 -30.45
N THR A 209 -10.17 17.77 -30.83
CA THR A 209 -9.77 17.01 -32.03
C THR A 209 -8.77 15.91 -31.68
N TRP A 210 -8.79 14.83 -32.45
CA TRP A 210 -7.94 13.66 -32.27
C TRP A 210 -7.41 13.13 -33.61
N GLY A 211 -6.37 12.32 -33.54
CA GLY A 211 -5.72 11.63 -34.66
C GLY A 211 -4.78 12.50 -35.51
N PRO A 212 -4.06 11.89 -36.48
CA PRO A 212 -3.10 12.57 -37.33
C PRO A 212 -3.75 13.53 -38.32
N LEU A 213 -5.02 13.29 -38.65
CA LEU A 213 -5.89 14.23 -39.31
C LEU A 213 -6.85 14.72 -38.21
N PRO A 214 -6.90 16.02 -37.88
CA PRO A 214 -7.63 16.52 -36.71
C PRO A 214 -9.14 16.30 -36.88
N LEU A 215 -9.60 15.11 -36.52
CA LEU A 215 -11.00 14.71 -36.52
C LEU A 215 -11.64 15.27 -35.26
N THR A 216 -12.82 15.88 -35.40
CA THR A 216 -13.58 16.32 -34.23
C THR A 216 -14.13 15.11 -33.50
N LEU A 217 -13.99 15.09 -32.17
CA LEU A 217 -14.60 14.07 -31.31
C LEU A 217 -16.12 14.06 -31.50
N ALA A 218 -16.73 12.88 -31.69
CA ALA A 218 -18.17 12.76 -31.83
C ALA A 218 -18.83 12.21 -30.57
N VAL A 219 -20.12 12.54 -30.38
CA VAL A 219 -20.94 11.89 -29.35
C VAL A 219 -21.12 10.42 -29.70
N GLY A 220 -20.94 9.54 -28.72
CA GLY A 220 -20.98 8.09 -28.89
C GLY A 220 -19.60 7.45 -29.10
N ASP A 221 -18.57 8.23 -29.41
CA ASP A 221 -17.19 7.75 -29.35
C ASP A 221 -16.80 7.43 -27.90
N PHE A 222 -15.76 6.63 -27.73
CA PHE A 222 -15.18 6.30 -26.45
C PHE A 222 -13.81 6.95 -26.30
N VAL A 223 -13.41 7.22 -25.06
CA VAL A 223 -12.11 7.80 -24.71
C VAL A 223 -11.47 6.93 -23.65
N ARG A 224 -10.30 6.38 -23.96
CA ARG A 224 -9.43 5.69 -23.01
C ARG A 224 -8.51 6.72 -22.35
N MET A 225 -8.45 6.71 -21.04
CA MET A 225 -7.68 7.70 -20.28
C MET A 225 -6.63 7.01 -19.40
N GLY A 226 -5.36 7.25 -19.70
CA GLY A 226 -4.23 6.69 -18.96
C GLY A 226 -3.76 7.58 -17.82
N SER A 227 -2.46 7.53 -17.57
CA SER A 227 -1.77 8.35 -16.57
C SER A 227 -0.76 9.28 -17.23
N ASN A 228 -0.56 10.46 -16.65
CA ASN A 228 0.35 11.47 -17.19
C ASN A 228 1.78 10.91 -17.37
N GLY A 229 2.28 10.92 -18.61
CA GLY A 229 3.62 10.48 -18.98
C GLY A 229 3.78 8.97 -19.16
N ALA A 230 2.70 8.18 -19.08
CA ALA A 230 2.74 6.73 -19.19
C ALA A 230 2.17 6.19 -20.51
N GLY A 231 1.45 7.02 -21.27
CA GLY A 231 0.66 6.58 -22.42
C GLY A 231 -0.59 5.78 -22.01
N THR A 232 -1.37 5.37 -23.00
CA THR A 232 -2.54 4.50 -22.79
C THR A 232 -2.20 3.01 -22.81
N ALA A 233 -2.93 2.23 -22.01
CA ALA A 233 -2.84 0.78 -21.87
C ALA A 233 -4.22 0.12 -21.96
N LEU A 234 -4.27 -1.18 -22.27
CA LEU A 234 -5.53 -1.94 -22.35
C LEU A 234 -6.27 -2.08 -20.99
N THR A 235 -5.57 -1.75 -19.89
CA THR A 235 -6.08 -1.72 -18.51
C THR A 235 -6.46 -0.31 -18.06
N ASP A 236 -6.48 0.67 -18.97
CA ASP A 236 -6.94 2.01 -18.65
C ASP A 236 -8.46 2.12 -18.78
N ASP A 237 -9.04 3.01 -17.98
CA ASP A 237 -10.48 3.21 -17.91
C ASP A 237 -11.01 3.87 -19.19
N VAL A 238 -12.11 3.33 -19.71
CA VAL A 238 -12.72 3.77 -20.98
C VAL A 238 -14.10 4.38 -20.73
N TYR A 239 -14.26 5.62 -21.19
CA TYR A 239 -15.47 6.43 -21.01
C TYR A 239 -16.18 6.64 -22.34
N ARG A 240 -17.50 6.69 -22.35
CA ARG A 240 -18.30 7.05 -23.53
C ARG A 240 -18.60 8.54 -23.52
N VAL A 241 -18.38 9.19 -24.65
CA VAL A 241 -18.68 10.61 -24.87
C VAL A 241 -20.18 10.78 -25.06
N THR A 242 -20.79 11.65 -24.23
CA THR A 242 -22.24 11.93 -24.23
C THR A 242 -22.58 13.31 -24.77
N ALA A 243 -21.66 14.27 -24.67
CA ALA A 243 -21.80 15.60 -25.24
C ALA A 243 -20.42 16.16 -25.60
N VAL A 244 -20.34 17.01 -26.63
CA VAL A 244 -19.13 17.71 -27.04
C VAL A 244 -19.46 19.19 -27.21
N ASP A 245 -18.67 20.05 -26.59
CA ASP A 245 -18.76 21.51 -26.71
C ASP A 245 -17.43 22.04 -27.25
N THR A 246 -17.41 22.28 -28.56
CA THR A 246 -16.25 22.82 -29.27
C THR A 246 -16.03 24.31 -29.04
N VAL A 247 -17.01 25.02 -28.47
CA VAL A 247 -16.90 26.45 -28.16
C VAL A 247 -16.23 26.65 -26.81
N ASN A 248 -16.67 25.89 -25.80
CA ASN A 248 -16.11 25.91 -24.46
C ASN A 248 -14.96 24.90 -24.25
N LEU A 249 -14.51 24.25 -25.34
CA LEU A 249 -13.39 23.30 -25.38
C LEU A 249 -13.50 22.19 -24.32
N ASN A 250 -14.66 21.55 -24.24
CA ASN A 250 -14.88 20.44 -23.32
C ASN A 250 -15.77 19.36 -23.92
N PHE A 251 -15.77 18.19 -23.29
CA PHE A 251 -16.71 17.13 -23.59
C PHE A 251 -17.18 16.47 -22.29
N THR A 252 -18.36 15.87 -22.33
CA THR A 252 -18.97 15.18 -21.18
C THR A 252 -18.96 13.69 -21.39
N VAL A 253 -18.56 12.94 -20.36
CA VAL A 253 -18.54 11.47 -20.35
C VAL A 253 -19.74 10.89 -19.60
N ASP A 254 -20.01 9.60 -19.81
CA ASP A 254 -21.16 8.86 -19.27
C ASP A 254 -21.20 8.84 -17.73
N ARG A 255 -20.03 8.68 -17.10
CA ARG A 255 -19.87 8.54 -15.65
C ARG A 255 -18.73 9.42 -15.12
N PRO A 256 -18.72 9.72 -13.81
CA PRO A 256 -17.64 10.50 -13.21
C PRO A 256 -16.27 9.84 -13.41
N VAL A 257 -15.26 10.63 -13.79
CA VAL A 257 -13.89 10.16 -13.99
C VAL A 257 -13.31 9.62 -12.68
N GLN A 258 -12.75 8.41 -12.72
CA GLN A 258 -12.17 7.72 -11.56
C GLN A 258 -10.65 7.88 -11.44
N ILE A 259 -9.95 8.13 -12.55
CA ILE A 259 -8.51 8.42 -12.53
C ILE A 259 -8.21 9.72 -11.77
N ALA A 260 -6.98 9.85 -11.26
CA ALA A 260 -6.55 11.01 -10.51
C ALA A 260 -6.66 12.30 -11.35
N SER A 261 -6.96 13.43 -10.69
CA SER A 261 -7.00 14.73 -11.36
C SER A 261 -5.61 15.07 -11.92
N GLN A 262 -5.51 15.24 -13.22
CA GLN A 262 -4.25 15.45 -13.94
C GLN A 262 -4.49 16.07 -15.32
N VAL A 263 -3.39 16.50 -15.94
CA VAL A 263 -3.35 16.80 -17.36
C VAL A 263 -2.79 15.57 -18.06
N LEU A 264 -3.54 15.02 -19.02
CA LEU A 264 -3.10 13.94 -19.89
C LEU A 264 -2.48 14.60 -21.12
N ALA A 265 -1.17 14.44 -21.26
CA ALA A 265 -0.40 15.18 -22.24
C ALA A 265 -0.45 14.49 -23.61
N GLN A 266 -0.62 15.30 -24.66
CA GLN A 266 -0.58 14.81 -26.04
C GLN A 266 0.78 14.20 -26.39
N ALA A 267 1.86 14.78 -25.89
CA ALA A 267 3.22 14.36 -26.21
C ALA A 267 3.56 12.93 -25.74
N SER A 268 2.84 12.43 -24.73
CA SER A 268 3.02 11.10 -24.15
C SER A 268 1.91 10.12 -24.50
N SER A 269 0.98 10.49 -25.40
CA SER A 269 -0.14 9.63 -25.80
C SER A 269 -1.00 9.17 -24.62
N ASP A 270 -1.22 10.06 -23.63
CA ASP A 270 -1.87 9.71 -22.36
C ASP A 270 -3.40 9.56 -22.46
N ALA A 271 -3.98 9.87 -23.63
CA ALA A 271 -5.40 9.69 -23.92
C ALA A 271 -5.65 9.36 -25.40
N GLU A 272 -6.54 8.40 -25.63
CA GLU A 272 -6.85 7.83 -26.94
C GLU A 272 -8.36 7.84 -27.19
N VAL A 273 -8.77 8.11 -28.43
CA VAL A 273 -10.17 7.99 -28.87
C VAL A 273 -10.41 6.63 -29.53
N ILE A 274 -11.42 5.91 -29.07
CA ILE A 274 -11.91 4.69 -29.70
C ILE A 274 -13.24 5.04 -30.38
N THR A 275 -13.29 4.94 -31.70
CA THR A 275 -14.52 5.28 -32.44
C THR A 275 -15.70 4.40 -32.00
N ALA A 276 -16.92 4.92 -32.10
CA ALA A 276 -18.13 4.19 -31.73
C ALA A 276 -18.22 2.79 -32.38
N ALA A 277 -17.79 2.66 -33.65
CA ALA A 277 -17.79 1.39 -34.37
C ALA A 277 -16.77 0.38 -33.82
N LEU A 278 -15.55 0.84 -33.49
CA LEU A 278 -14.53 -0.02 -32.88
C LEU A 278 -14.93 -0.44 -31.46
N GLY A 279 -15.46 0.49 -30.67
CA GLY A 279 -15.97 0.18 -29.33
C GLY A 279 -17.14 -0.80 -29.35
N ALA A 280 -18.03 -0.73 -30.34
CA ALA A 280 -19.14 -1.69 -30.49
C ALA A 280 -18.68 -3.10 -30.87
N ALA A 281 -17.54 -3.23 -31.57
CA ALA A 281 -16.98 -4.51 -31.99
C ALA A 281 -15.99 -5.12 -30.98
N ALA A 282 -15.57 -4.33 -29.98
CA ALA A 282 -14.63 -4.75 -28.95
C ALA A 282 -15.29 -5.60 -27.85
N ASP A 283 -14.47 -6.36 -27.14
CA ASP A 283 -14.86 -7.02 -25.90
C ASP A 283 -14.67 -6.08 -24.72
N TRP A 284 -15.63 -6.11 -23.80
CA TRP A 284 -15.67 -5.24 -22.64
C TRP A 284 -15.65 -6.00 -21.33
N GLY A 285 -15.20 -5.33 -20.29
CA GLY A 285 -15.18 -5.85 -18.94
C GLY A 285 -15.26 -4.74 -17.90
N VAL A 286 -15.49 -5.15 -16.66
CA VAL A 286 -15.48 -4.27 -15.48
C VAL A 286 -14.33 -4.71 -14.59
N ASP A 287 -13.48 -3.76 -14.24
CA ASP A 287 -12.42 -3.92 -13.26
C ASP A 287 -12.83 -3.32 -11.91
N LEU A 288 -12.51 -4.04 -10.86
CA LEU A 288 -12.69 -3.64 -9.47
C LEU A 288 -11.33 -3.63 -8.80
N GLN A 289 -10.81 -2.45 -8.53
CA GLN A 289 -9.51 -2.28 -7.88
C GLN A 289 -9.67 -1.75 -6.47
N GLY A 290 -8.94 -2.33 -5.51
CA GLY A 290 -8.92 -1.86 -4.14
C GLY A 290 -8.28 -0.47 -4.07
N GLN A 291 -8.92 0.45 -3.37
CA GLN A 291 -8.35 1.76 -3.09
C GLN A 291 -7.52 1.69 -1.81
N ALA A 292 -6.37 2.36 -1.81
CA ALA A 292 -5.59 2.55 -0.59
C ALA A 292 -6.43 3.22 0.50
N LEU A 293 -6.64 2.53 1.60
CA LEU A 293 -7.38 3.03 2.76
C LEU A 293 -6.56 4.07 3.51
N GLU A 294 -7.25 5.01 4.14
CA GLU A 294 -6.60 5.99 5.00
C GLU A 294 -5.96 5.29 6.20
N PHE A 295 -4.72 5.67 6.49
CA PHE A 295 -3.98 5.20 7.64
C PHE A 295 -3.70 6.36 8.57
N GLN A 296 -4.02 6.18 9.85
CA GLN A 296 -3.69 7.13 10.90
C GLN A 296 -3.26 6.37 12.14
N ILE A 297 -2.01 6.59 12.55
CA ILE A 297 -1.41 5.95 13.72
C ILE A 297 -2.35 6.07 14.92
N GLY A 298 -2.64 4.94 15.56
CA GLY A 298 -3.47 4.87 16.77
C GLY A 298 -4.97 5.08 16.57
N LYS A 299 -5.44 5.38 15.35
CA LYS A 299 -6.86 5.60 15.04
C LYS A 299 -7.40 4.66 13.97
N LEU A 300 -6.72 4.59 12.83
CA LEU A 300 -7.11 3.78 11.68
C LEU A 300 -6.00 2.76 11.40
N PHE A 301 -6.33 1.49 11.58
CA PHE A 301 -5.38 0.40 11.36
C PHE A 301 -5.01 0.29 9.89
N TYR A 302 -3.74 -0.01 9.63
CA TYR A 302 -3.28 -0.27 8.29
C TYR A 302 -3.84 -1.59 7.77
N LYS A 303 -4.73 -1.49 6.78
CA LYS A 303 -5.36 -2.62 6.11
C LYS A 303 -5.60 -2.34 4.63
N LYS A 304 -5.74 -3.42 3.88
CA LYS A 304 -6.14 -3.41 2.47
C LYS A 304 -7.60 -3.80 2.35
N ALA A 305 -8.30 -3.19 1.40
CA ALA A 305 -9.67 -3.57 1.10
C ALA A 305 -9.70 -5.02 0.62
N ARG A 306 -10.60 -5.84 1.20
CA ARG A 306 -10.80 -7.23 0.79
C ARG A 306 -12.27 -7.48 0.55
N TRP A 307 -12.57 -8.19 -0.53
CA TRP A 307 -13.94 -8.55 -0.87
C TRP A 307 -14.04 -9.86 -1.63
N GLU A 308 -15.26 -10.36 -1.75
CA GLU A 308 -15.62 -11.47 -2.63
C GLU A 308 -16.68 -11.00 -3.64
N THR A 309 -16.42 -11.23 -4.92
CA THR A 309 -17.31 -10.84 -6.02
C THR A 309 -18.18 -12.03 -6.44
N VAL A 310 -19.50 -11.89 -6.27
CA VAL A 310 -20.49 -12.90 -6.69
C VAL A 310 -21.37 -12.34 -7.78
N LEU A 311 -21.45 -13.06 -8.89
CA LEU A 311 -22.23 -12.69 -10.08
C LEU A 311 -23.58 -13.39 -10.11
N LYS A 312 -24.61 -12.69 -10.55
CA LYS A 312 -25.95 -13.24 -10.80
C LYS A 312 -26.45 -12.82 -12.18
N ASP A 313 -26.98 -13.79 -12.91
CA ASP A 313 -27.56 -13.63 -14.25
C ASP A 313 -26.56 -13.13 -15.30
N PHE A 314 -25.31 -13.63 -15.25
CA PHE A 314 -24.21 -13.28 -16.16
C PHE A 314 -23.94 -14.32 -17.28
N GLY A 315 -24.81 -15.34 -17.40
CA GLY A 315 -24.62 -16.45 -18.33
C GLY A 315 -23.36 -17.25 -18.01
N THR A 316 -22.45 -17.30 -18.98
CA THR A 316 -21.12 -17.93 -18.93
C THR A 316 -20.01 -16.99 -18.48
N THR A 317 -20.31 -15.71 -18.31
CA THR A 317 -19.33 -14.71 -17.83
C THR A 317 -18.97 -15.01 -16.38
N ASN A 318 -17.66 -15.15 -16.10
CA ASN A 318 -17.14 -15.35 -14.75
C ASN A 318 -16.46 -14.09 -14.23
N SER A 319 -16.35 -13.99 -12.91
CA SER A 319 -15.40 -13.09 -12.27
C SER A 319 -14.05 -13.78 -12.15
N ALA A 320 -12.96 -13.03 -12.30
CA ALA A 320 -11.61 -13.50 -12.05
C ALA A 320 -10.94 -12.62 -11.00
N ARG A 321 -10.12 -13.22 -10.15
CA ARG A 321 -9.28 -12.49 -9.21
C ARG A 321 -7.89 -12.32 -9.81
N GLU A 322 -7.59 -11.11 -10.25
CA GLU A 322 -6.33 -10.75 -10.91
C GLU A 322 -5.21 -10.55 -9.89
N ALA A 323 -5.55 -9.98 -8.72
CA ALA A 323 -4.61 -9.80 -7.60
C ALA A 323 -5.28 -10.03 -6.25
N ASN A 324 -4.57 -10.69 -5.33
CA ASN A 324 -5.01 -10.82 -3.93
C ASN A 324 -4.53 -9.62 -3.12
N ALA A 325 -5.39 -9.11 -2.22
CA ALA A 325 -4.96 -8.13 -1.24
C ALA A 325 -3.88 -8.72 -0.33
N LEU A 326 -2.76 -8.03 -0.24
CA LEU A 326 -1.66 -8.34 0.66
C LEU A 326 -1.37 -7.10 1.48
N ASP A 327 -1.52 -7.16 2.82
CA ASP A 327 -1.13 -6.07 3.71
C ASP A 327 0.39 -5.77 3.62
N GLY A 328 1.16 -6.67 3.02
CA GLY A 328 2.61 -6.56 2.91
C GLY A 328 3.29 -6.93 4.21
N ARG A 329 4.60 -6.70 4.27
CA ARG A 329 5.44 -6.95 5.44
C ARG A 329 6.45 -5.83 5.57
N GLY A 330 6.71 -5.39 6.80
CA GLY A 330 7.66 -4.30 7.04
C GLY A 330 7.20 -2.99 6.42
N VAL A 331 5.90 -2.83 6.20
CA VAL A 331 5.33 -1.62 5.64
C VAL A 331 5.32 -0.54 6.73
N GLY A 332 5.76 0.67 6.40
CA GLY A 332 5.97 1.73 7.38
C GLY A 332 4.73 2.06 8.20
N GLN A 333 3.54 1.99 7.60
CA GLN A 333 2.27 2.17 8.32
C GLN A 333 2.08 1.15 9.45
N ASP A 334 2.24 -0.14 9.16
CA ASP A 334 2.12 -1.22 10.16
C ASP A 334 3.17 -1.08 11.27
N MET A 335 4.39 -0.69 10.87
CA MET A 335 5.47 -0.47 11.83
C MET A 335 5.21 0.74 12.73
N ALA A 336 4.69 1.85 12.20
CA ALA A 336 4.33 3.02 12.99
C ALA A 336 3.21 2.71 13.99
N GLN A 337 2.26 1.85 13.61
CA GLN A 337 1.23 1.37 14.51
C GLN A 337 1.81 0.51 15.64
N MET A 338 2.81 -0.31 15.34
CA MET A 338 3.51 -1.16 16.31
C MET A 338 4.37 -0.33 17.27
N GLU A 339 5.07 0.71 16.79
CA GLU A 339 5.81 1.67 17.62
C GLU A 339 4.88 2.33 18.64
N TRP A 340 3.79 2.94 18.16
CA TRP A 340 2.80 3.57 19.02
C TRP A 340 2.20 2.62 20.07
N PHE A 341 1.93 1.36 19.67
CA PHE A 341 1.40 0.36 20.58
C PHE A 341 2.39 0.02 21.71
N LEU A 342 3.68 -0.09 21.39
CA LEU A 342 4.74 -0.48 22.32
C LEU A 342 5.18 0.69 23.22
N ASP A 343 5.04 1.94 22.78
CA ASP A 343 5.25 3.14 23.59
C ASP A 343 4.14 3.35 24.66
N GLY A 344 3.27 2.36 24.85
CA GLY A 344 2.30 2.34 25.93
C GLY A 344 1.14 3.31 25.70
N ASN A 345 0.85 3.65 24.43
CA ASN A 345 -0.28 4.50 24.05
C ASN A 345 -0.29 5.84 24.81
N GLU A 346 0.89 6.43 25.03
CA GLU A 346 1.07 7.66 25.83
C GLU A 346 0.45 7.59 27.26
N GLY A 347 0.25 6.38 27.80
CA GLY A 347 -0.37 6.14 29.10
C GLY A 347 -1.91 5.95 29.07
N GLU A 348 -2.53 5.97 27.88
CA GLU A 348 -3.97 5.84 27.71
C GLU A 348 -4.39 4.35 27.78
N THR A 349 -5.17 4.01 28.82
CA THR A 349 -5.60 2.62 29.10
C THR A 349 -6.74 2.16 28.20
N TYR A 350 -7.55 3.10 27.67
CA TYR A 350 -8.71 2.78 26.84
C TYR A 350 -8.40 2.97 25.36
N ARG A 351 -8.43 1.87 24.60
CA ARG A 351 -8.17 1.83 23.14
C ARG A 351 -9.36 2.27 22.29
N MET A 352 -10.49 2.56 22.92
CA MET A 352 -11.77 2.77 22.24
C MET A 352 -12.67 3.55 23.19
N GLY A 353 -12.85 4.85 22.96
CA GLY A 353 -13.73 5.63 23.84
C GLY A 353 -13.96 7.06 23.40
N GLU A 354 -12.94 7.75 22.91
CA GLU A 354 -13.05 9.17 22.55
C GLU A 354 -12.37 9.40 21.20
N PRO A 355 -12.91 10.27 20.32
CA PRO A 355 -12.23 10.64 19.10
C PRO A 355 -10.92 11.30 19.52
N ALA A 356 -9.80 10.59 19.38
CA ALA A 356 -8.49 11.19 19.57
C ALA A 356 -8.44 12.42 18.65
N ILE A 357 -8.48 13.62 19.23
CA ILE A 357 -8.63 14.87 18.48
C ILE A 357 -7.34 15.15 17.69
N TYR A 358 -6.20 14.71 18.23
CA TYR A 358 -4.89 14.93 17.65
C TYR A 358 -4.34 13.64 17.02
N PRO A 359 -3.57 13.74 15.93
CA PRO A 359 -2.82 12.60 15.41
C PRO A 359 -1.70 12.23 16.39
N PHE A 360 -1.54 10.94 16.65
CA PHE A 360 -0.38 10.44 17.38
C PHE A 360 0.87 10.52 16.51
N THR A 361 2.01 10.78 17.13
CA THR A 361 3.30 10.85 16.46
C THR A 361 4.11 9.58 16.69
N GLY A 362 4.79 9.10 15.65
CA GLY A 362 5.79 8.04 15.75
C GLY A 362 7.12 8.51 15.14
N THR A 363 8.21 7.83 15.45
CA THR A 363 9.49 8.03 14.74
C THR A 363 9.44 7.41 13.34
N ILE A 364 8.65 6.35 13.16
CA ILE A 364 8.60 5.61 11.90
C ILE A 364 8.01 6.47 10.79
N ASN A 365 8.77 6.59 9.72
CA ASN A 365 8.25 7.13 8.47
C ASN A 365 7.36 6.08 7.79
N ALA A 366 6.06 6.34 7.79
CA ALA A 366 5.05 5.46 7.22
C ALA A 366 5.19 5.23 5.69
N ALA A 367 5.93 6.09 4.98
CA ALA A 367 6.14 5.97 3.54
C ALA A 367 7.28 5.01 3.15
N LEU A 368 8.06 4.51 4.11
CA LEU A 368 9.19 3.62 3.86
C LEU A 368 8.86 2.15 4.12
N LEU A 369 9.67 1.27 3.54
CA LEU A 369 9.70 -0.14 3.86
C LEU A 369 10.83 -0.42 4.84
N TYR A 370 10.61 -1.35 5.76
CA TYR A 370 11.52 -1.72 6.84
C TYR A 370 11.81 -3.21 6.80
N THR A 371 13.08 -3.57 6.90
CA THR A 371 13.47 -4.93 7.30
C THR A 371 13.30 -5.04 8.80
N THR A 372 12.56 -6.06 9.26
CA THR A 372 12.35 -6.28 10.69
C THR A 372 13.19 -7.44 11.19
N TYR A 373 13.78 -7.30 12.38
CA TYR A 373 14.45 -8.38 13.11
C TYR A 373 13.69 -8.62 14.40
N SER A 374 13.34 -9.86 14.68
CA SER A 374 12.69 -10.24 15.93
C SER A 374 13.63 -11.13 16.75
N ILE A 375 14.23 -10.57 17.81
CA ILE A 375 15.13 -11.28 18.73
C ILE A 375 14.34 -11.68 19.98
N SER A 376 14.13 -12.98 20.14
CA SER A 376 13.49 -13.55 21.34
C SER A 376 14.55 -14.11 22.28
N PHE A 377 14.55 -13.68 23.54
CA PHE A 377 15.51 -14.09 24.55
C PHE A 377 14.84 -14.27 25.92
N GLN A 378 15.52 -14.94 26.84
CA GLN A 378 15.03 -15.18 28.20
C GLN A 378 15.96 -14.56 29.23
N ASP A 379 15.42 -13.73 30.10
CA ASP A 379 16.13 -13.35 31.31
C ASP A 379 15.95 -14.44 32.35
N ARG A 380 17.08 -14.97 32.84
CA ARG A 380 17.11 -15.93 33.94
C ARG A 380 17.62 -15.24 35.18
N SER A 381 16.78 -15.17 36.20
CA SER A 381 17.21 -14.72 37.52
C SER A 381 16.93 -15.81 38.55
N LEU A 382 17.96 -16.17 39.31
CA LEU A 382 17.80 -17.09 40.43
C LEU A 382 17.36 -16.28 41.65
N VAL A 383 16.09 -16.40 42.03
CA VAL A 383 15.56 -15.77 43.24
C VAL A 383 15.24 -16.88 44.24
N GLY A 384 16.18 -17.14 45.16
CA GLY A 384 16.05 -18.24 46.12
C GLY A 384 16.31 -19.61 45.47
N PHE A 385 15.31 -20.51 45.52
CA PHE A 385 15.39 -21.89 45.00
C PHE A 385 14.66 -22.10 43.67
N GLU A 386 14.04 -21.05 43.12
CA GLU A 386 13.28 -21.13 41.88
C GLU A 386 14.00 -20.34 40.78
N ASN A 387 14.04 -20.92 39.58
CA ASN A 387 14.55 -20.25 38.40
C ASN A 387 13.43 -19.40 37.83
N ASN A 388 13.55 -18.07 37.94
CA ASN A 388 12.59 -17.17 37.34
C ASN A 388 13.01 -16.91 35.88
N ILE A 389 12.17 -17.34 34.94
CA ILE A 389 12.39 -17.20 33.49
C ILE A 389 11.41 -16.15 32.97
N SER A 390 11.94 -15.03 32.47
CA SER A 390 11.14 -13.97 31.86
C SER A 390 11.43 -13.93 30.35
N PRO A 391 10.51 -14.40 29.50
CA PRO A 391 10.66 -14.29 28.05
C PRO A 391 10.47 -12.84 27.60
N LYS A 392 11.35 -12.39 26.70
CA LYS A 392 11.36 -11.04 26.13
C LYS A 392 11.46 -11.11 24.61
N LEU A 393 10.88 -10.10 23.95
CA LEU A 393 10.94 -9.92 22.51
C LEU A 393 11.48 -8.53 22.20
N LEU A 394 12.56 -8.46 21.42
CA LEU A 394 13.07 -7.23 20.85
C LEU A 394 12.80 -7.22 19.35
N GLN A 395 12.05 -6.24 18.88
CA GLN A 395 11.87 -5.97 17.46
C GLN A 395 12.75 -4.81 17.02
N ILE A 396 13.42 -4.97 15.88
CA ILE A 396 14.28 -3.94 15.31
C ILE A 396 13.77 -3.64 13.90
N ALA A 397 13.39 -2.39 13.64
CA ALA A 397 12.95 -1.94 12.32
C ALA A 397 14.05 -1.12 11.66
N ILE A 398 14.54 -1.59 10.51
CA ILE A 398 15.64 -0.97 9.76
C ILE A 398 15.10 -0.54 8.39
N PRO A 399 15.13 0.76 8.03
CA PRO A 399 14.71 1.23 6.71
C PRO A 399 15.45 0.45 5.61
N SER A 400 14.68 -0.21 4.74
CA SER A 400 15.21 -0.88 3.57
C SER A 400 15.47 0.14 2.48
N ALA A 401 16.51 -0.09 1.67
CA ALA A 401 16.62 0.65 0.41
C ALA A 401 15.39 0.29 -0.44
N VAL A 402 14.67 1.32 -0.89
CA VAL A 402 13.51 1.18 -1.76
C VAL A 402 13.94 0.36 -2.99
N ASN A 403 13.28 -0.78 -3.24
CA ASN A 403 13.43 -1.60 -4.45
C ASN A 403 14.81 -2.24 -4.71
N GLY A 404 15.32 -3.09 -3.81
CA GLY A 404 16.22 -4.20 -4.18
C GLY A 404 17.59 -3.88 -4.79
N SER A 405 17.98 -2.61 -4.99
CA SER A 405 19.23 -2.25 -5.67
C SER A 405 20.05 -1.15 -4.96
N GLY A 406 19.63 -0.69 -3.79
CA GLY A 406 20.41 0.26 -2.98
C GLY A 406 21.11 -0.42 -1.81
N SER A 407 22.35 -0.02 -1.52
CA SER A 407 22.98 -0.32 -0.23
C SER A 407 22.02 0.12 0.88
N PRO A 408 21.75 -0.70 1.93
CA PRO A 408 20.83 -0.33 2.99
C PRO A 408 21.23 1.04 3.54
N ALA A 409 20.25 1.89 3.89
CA ALA A 409 20.44 3.27 4.39
C ALA A 409 21.30 3.38 5.67
N ASN A 410 21.87 2.26 6.12
CA ASN A 410 22.57 2.02 7.37
C ASN A 410 23.94 1.38 7.15
N ALA A 411 24.51 1.47 5.95
CA ALA A 411 25.88 1.09 5.70
C ALA A 411 26.84 2.25 6.00
N VAL A 412 27.91 1.99 6.74
CA VAL A 412 29.09 2.87 6.75
C VAL A 412 29.67 2.82 5.33
N THR A 413 29.59 3.93 4.59
CA THR A 413 30.05 4.03 3.20
C THR A 413 31.44 3.42 3.02
N GLY A 414 31.56 2.44 2.12
CA GLY A 414 32.84 1.84 1.74
C GLY A 414 33.44 0.80 2.70
N THR A 415 32.77 0.42 3.79
CA THR A 415 33.37 -0.51 4.78
C THR A 415 32.67 -1.87 4.93
N GLY A 416 31.54 -2.09 4.25
CA GLY A 416 30.73 -3.31 4.41
C GLY A 416 30.03 -3.45 5.76
N ASN A 417 30.34 -2.58 6.74
CA ASN A 417 29.67 -2.54 8.04
C ASN A 417 28.32 -1.86 7.90
N SER A 418 27.24 -2.63 8.02
CA SER A 418 25.88 -2.11 8.21
C SER A 418 25.27 -2.73 9.46
N LEU A 419 24.27 -2.08 10.05
CA LEU A 419 23.54 -2.64 11.20
C LEU A 419 23.02 -4.06 10.87
N THR A 420 22.48 -4.23 9.67
CA THR A 420 22.08 -5.52 9.10
C THR A 420 23.23 -6.53 9.06
N ALA A 421 24.41 -6.13 8.56
CA ALA A 421 25.57 -7.01 8.49
C ALA A 421 26.10 -7.40 9.87
N VAL A 422 26.09 -6.46 10.84
CA VAL A 422 26.46 -6.73 12.24
C VAL A 422 25.48 -7.71 12.86
N LEU A 423 24.16 -7.48 12.77
CA LEU A 423 23.14 -8.36 13.32
C LEU A 423 23.22 -9.78 12.73
N ASN A 424 23.38 -9.90 11.41
CA ASN A 424 23.53 -11.20 10.74
C ASN A 424 24.82 -11.95 11.09
N ALA A 425 25.82 -11.27 11.64
CA ALA A 425 27.08 -11.86 12.06
C ALA A 425 27.07 -12.31 13.54
N ILE A 426 26.04 -11.95 14.33
CA ILE A 426 25.90 -12.41 15.71
C ILE A 426 25.44 -13.87 15.73
N PRO A 427 26.11 -14.77 16.47
CA PRO A 427 25.69 -16.16 16.57
C PRO A 427 24.24 -16.27 17.08
N GLY A 428 23.45 -17.20 16.51
CA GLY A 428 22.04 -17.39 16.89
C GLY A 428 21.05 -16.44 16.19
N ILE A 429 21.52 -15.34 15.57
CA ILE A 429 20.74 -14.56 14.60
C ILE A 429 20.95 -15.19 13.23
N THR A 430 20.02 -16.04 12.81
CA THR A 430 20.07 -16.57 11.45
C THR A 430 19.33 -15.62 10.53
N GLY A 431 20.08 -14.92 9.67
CA GLY A 431 19.48 -14.26 8.53
C GLY A 431 18.75 -15.31 7.70
N VAL A 432 17.44 -15.15 7.50
CA VAL A 432 16.72 -15.98 6.53
C VAL A 432 17.15 -15.48 5.16
N THR A 433 18.21 -16.07 4.60
CA THR A 433 18.50 -15.92 3.17
C THR A 433 17.33 -16.52 2.39
N LEU A 434 16.53 -15.70 1.71
CA LEU A 434 15.45 -16.18 0.86
C LEU A 434 16.03 -16.92 -0.36
N THR A 435 15.58 -18.15 -0.56
CA THR A 435 15.29 -18.69 -1.90
C THR A 435 14.07 -18.00 -2.49
#